data_AF-A0A379DHP4-F1
#
_entry.id   AF-A0A379DHP4-F1
#
_cell.length_a   1.000
_cell.length_b   1.000
_cell.length_c   1.000
_cell.angle_alpha   90.00
_cell.angle_beta   90.00
_cell.angle_gamma   90.00
#
_symmetry.space_group_name_H-M   'P 1'
#
loop_
_entity.id
_entity.type
_entity.pdbx_description
1 polymer ?
#
loop_
_entity_poly.entity_id
_entity_poly.type
_entity_poly.pdbx_seq_one_letter_code
_entity_poly.pdbx_strand_id
1 'polypeptide(L)'
;MQVLYAYHHRDDLDLKRGEEELTISLSKTYDLYLHFLNLIPELTHLHCELLEQRKKRLLPTEEDLKPNMRLAENRLAKVIDNSVLLAEWAENSGLSWWENRELMRLLLDKIMTSELYLNYRNAEATGFMADRTFWAEAFKTLIANDDDLAEYLESKSIYWYSELNCLEKIECEEMPEWEAIETQIDQAKNEGNYQGVPNAGGAVQIVKDFVEKTIKRITSKTADKALMPMFRDEEDRTFARTLVHMTLLEHDRWQKLIRAHLSDSWEAERVADVDMLIMEMAVCEMVHCPDIATGVTINEYIELAKSYSTPKSHPFINGVLDAVAQELKQTGTILKV
;
A
#
# COMPACT_ATOMS: atom_id res chain seq x y z
N MET A 1 3.99 10.90 -0.32
CA MET A 1 5.15 10.51 -1.15
C MET A 1 4.85 10.51 -2.64
N GLN A 2 4.09 9.56 -3.19
CA GLN A 2 3.84 9.47 -4.65
C GLN A 2 3.32 10.77 -5.28
N VAL A 3 2.32 11.41 -4.65
CA VAL A 3 1.74 12.67 -5.16
C VAL A 3 2.74 13.82 -5.13
N LEU A 4 3.55 13.94 -4.07
CA LEU A 4 4.62 14.94 -3.99
C LEU A 4 5.68 14.69 -5.08
N TYR A 5 6.10 13.44 -5.25
CA TYR A 5 7.06 13.07 -6.28
C TYR A 5 6.55 13.41 -7.69
N ALA A 6 5.31 13.02 -8.01
CA ALA A 6 4.67 13.33 -9.28
C ALA A 6 4.51 14.85 -9.49
N TYR A 7 4.23 15.62 -8.43
CA TYR A 7 4.15 17.08 -8.50
C TYR A 7 5.49 17.72 -8.90
N HIS A 8 6.60 17.28 -8.33
CA HIS A 8 7.92 17.86 -8.62
C HIS A 8 8.49 17.48 -10.00
N HIS A 9 7.98 16.41 -10.61
CA HIS A 9 8.40 15.97 -11.94
C HIS A 9 7.48 16.48 -13.06
N ARG A 10 6.60 17.43 -12.76
CA ARG A 10 5.73 18.09 -13.73
C ARG A 10 6.25 19.45 -14.12
N ASP A 11 5.91 19.84 -15.34
CA ASP A 11 6.20 21.17 -15.87
C ASP A 11 5.30 22.26 -15.25
N ASP A 12 4.11 21.88 -14.75
CA ASP A 12 3.14 22.77 -14.10
C ASP A 12 3.07 22.56 -12.57
N LEU A 13 3.78 23.42 -11.82
CA LEU A 13 3.75 23.45 -10.35
C LEU A 13 2.45 24.11 -9.81
N ASP A 14 1.28 23.57 -10.16
CA ASP A 14 -0.02 24.02 -9.67
C ASP A 14 -0.40 23.34 -8.35
N LEU A 15 -0.21 24.05 -7.25
CA LEU A 15 -0.53 23.61 -5.88
C LEU A 15 -1.95 23.05 -5.74
N LYS A 16 -2.95 23.67 -6.38
CA LYS A 16 -4.35 23.25 -6.24
C LYS A 16 -4.55 21.87 -6.82
N ARG A 17 -3.93 21.61 -7.97
CA ARG A 17 -3.97 20.32 -8.64
C ARG A 17 -3.27 19.24 -7.82
N GLY A 18 -2.13 19.56 -7.18
CA GLY A 18 -1.44 18.65 -6.25
C GLY A 18 -2.32 18.20 -5.07
N GLU A 19 -3.11 19.12 -4.50
CA GLU A 19 -4.06 18.78 -3.43
C GLU A 19 -5.24 17.91 -3.90
N GLU A 20 -5.77 18.21 -5.09
CA GLU A 20 -6.84 17.42 -5.71
C GLU A 20 -6.35 15.99 -5.96
N GLU A 21 -5.11 15.82 -6.44
CA GLU A 21 -4.50 14.51 -6.66
C GLU A 21 -4.24 13.72 -5.38
N LEU A 22 -3.83 14.38 -4.29
CA LEU A 22 -3.74 13.75 -2.98
C LEU A 22 -5.09 13.19 -2.55
N THR A 23 -6.15 14.00 -2.71
CA THR A 23 -7.50 13.59 -2.33
C THR A 23 -7.97 12.39 -3.16
N ILE A 24 -7.71 12.41 -4.47
CA ILE A 24 -8.04 11.29 -5.36
C ILE A 24 -7.23 10.04 -4.99
N SER A 25 -5.92 10.16 -4.78
CA SER A 25 -5.04 9.04 -4.43
C SER A 25 -5.45 8.37 -3.11
N LEU A 26 -5.80 9.16 -2.09
CA LEU A 26 -6.29 8.64 -0.81
C LEU A 26 -7.64 7.94 -0.98
N SER A 27 -8.57 8.54 -1.72
CA SER A 27 -9.85 7.92 -2.04
C SER A 27 -9.67 6.60 -2.78
N LYS A 28 -8.77 6.55 -3.77
CA LYS A 28 -8.51 5.33 -4.54
C LYS A 28 -7.84 4.26 -3.69
N THR A 29 -6.91 4.62 -2.82
CA THR A 29 -6.34 3.66 -1.85
C THR A 29 -7.42 3.07 -0.95
N TYR A 30 -8.39 3.89 -0.53
CA TYR A 30 -9.52 3.41 0.27
C TYR A 30 -10.48 2.52 -0.53
N ASP A 31 -10.77 2.86 -1.80
CA ASP A 31 -11.54 2.00 -2.71
C ASP A 31 -10.89 0.62 -2.85
N LEU A 32 -9.56 0.56 -2.98
CA LEU A 32 -8.83 -0.71 -3.09
C LEU A 32 -9.05 -1.59 -1.84
N TYR A 33 -9.02 -0.99 -0.66
CA TYR A 33 -9.28 -1.69 0.60
C TYR A 33 -10.67 -2.32 0.64
N LEU A 34 -11.70 -1.57 0.27
CA LEU A 34 -13.07 -2.09 0.23
C LEU A 34 -13.24 -3.13 -0.89
N HIS A 35 -12.58 -2.93 -2.03
CA HIS A 35 -12.58 -3.89 -3.15
C HIS A 35 -11.99 -5.24 -2.75
N PHE A 36 -10.85 -5.26 -2.07
CA PHE A 36 -10.26 -6.49 -1.54
C PHE A 36 -11.15 -7.18 -0.50
N LEU A 37 -11.81 -6.43 0.39
CA LEU A 37 -12.76 -7.05 1.32
C LEU A 37 -13.95 -7.67 0.59
N ASN A 38 -14.45 -7.00 -0.46
CA ASN A 38 -15.54 -7.51 -1.27
C ASN A 38 -15.14 -8.75 -2.09
N LEU A 39 -13.85 -9.04 -2.28
CA LEU A 39 -13.43 -10.26 -2.98
C LEU A 39 -13.91 -11.54 -2.29
N ILE A 40 -13.96 -11.54 -0.95
CA ILE A 40 -14.34 -12.71 -0.14
C ILE A 40 -15.77 -13.20 -0.46
N PRO A 41 -16.83 -12.37 -0.29
CA PRO A 41 -18.18 -12.80 -0.63
C PRO A 41 -18.32 -13.15 -2.13
N GLU A 42 -17.65 -12.42 -3.02
CA GLU A 42 -17.75 -12.67 -4.46
C GLU A 42 -17.14 -14.01 -4.89
N LEU A 43 -16.02 -14.42 -4.29
CA LEU A 43 -15.46 -15.76 -4.51
C LEU A 43 -16.39 -16.85 -3.97
N THR A 44 -17.05 -16.62 -2.84
CA THR A 44 -18.07 -17.53 -2.31
C THR A 44 -19.29 -17.61 -3.23
N HIS A 45 -19.76 -16.50 -3.80
CA HIS A 45 -20.84 -16.47 -4.78
C HIS A 45 -20.48 -17.22 -6.06
N LEU A 46 -19.28 -17.00 -6.60
CA LEU A 46 -18.79 -17.76 -7.74
C LEU A 46 -18.73 -19.26 -7.44
N HIS A 47 -18.27 -19.64 -6.24
CA HIS A 47 -18.25 -21.04 -5.83
C HIS A 47 -19.66 -21.65 -5.81
N CYS A 48 -20.65 -20.95 -5.23
CA CYS A 48 -22.05 -21.35 -5.26
C CYS A 48 -22.56 -21.55 -6.70
N GLU A 49 -22.28 -20.61 -7.60
CA GLU A 49 -22.67 -20.72 -9.01
C GLU A 49 -22.07 -21.96 -9.68
N LEU A 50 -20.79 -22.23 -9.44
CA LEU A 50 -20.10 -23.40 -9.99
C LEU A 50 -20.66 -24.72 -9.44
N LEU A 51 -21.03 -24.78 -8.16
CA LEU A 51 -21.68 -25.97 -7.57
C LEU A 51 -23.04 -26.22 -8.22
N GLU A 52 -23.85 -25.18 -8.42
CA GLU A 52 -25.15 -25.30 -9.09
C GLU A 52 -25.02 -25.72 -10.56
N GLN A 53 -23.97 -25.27 -11.25
CA GLN A 53 -23.68 -25.74 -12.60
C GLN A 53 -23.27 -27.22 -12.63
N ARG A 54 -22.47 -27.68 -11.66
CA ARG A 54 -22.03 -29.09 -11.56
C ARG A 54 -23.19 -30.05 -11.35
N LYS A 55 -24.17 -29.69 -10.52
CA LYS A 55 -25.40 -30.46 -10.30
C LYS A 55 -26.23 -30.66 -11.57
N LYS A 56 -26.13 -29.73 -12.53
CA LYS A 56 -26.89 -29.73 -13.81
C LYS A 56 -26.16 -30.44 -14.95
N ARG A 57 -24.96 -31.01 -14.72
CA ARG A 57 -24.22 -31.75 -15.75
C ARG A 57 -25.00 -33.00 -16.18
N LEU A 58 -24.76 -33.44 -17.42
CA LEU A 58 -25.43 -34.63 -17.98
C LEU A 58 -25.15 -35.92 -17.19
N LEU A 59 -23.98 -36.01 -16.54
CA LEU A 59 -23.58 -37.13 -15.67
C LEU A 59 -22.94 -36.56 -14.39
N PRO A 60 -23.72 -36.19 -13.37
CA PRO A 60 -23.18 -35.70 -12.10
C PRO A 60 -22.53 -36.83 -11.29
N THR A 61 -21.38 -36.56 -10.70
CA THR A 61 -20.74 -37.46 -9.72
C THR A 61 -21.45 -37.40 -8.35
N GLU A 62 -21.14 -38.32 -7.43
CA GLU A 62 -21.69 -38.26 -6.06
C GLU A 62 -21.24 -36.98 -5.32
N GLU A 63 -20.01 -36.52 -5.56
CA GLU A 63 -19.49 -35.25 -5.04
C GLU A 63 -20.19 -34.04 -5.69
N ASP A 64 -20.66 -34.13 -6.94
CA ASP A 64 -21.47 -33.08 -7.57
C ASP A 64 -22.88 -33.00 -6.99
N LEU A 65 -23.46 -34.15 -6.60
CA LEU A 65 -24.79 -34.23 -6.01
C LEU A 65 -24.78 -33.81 -4.52
N LYS A 66 -23.70 -34.10 -3.80
CA LYS A 66 -23.49 -33.75 -2.40
C LYS A 66 -22.16 -33.01 -2.21
N PRO A 67 -22.05 -31.80 -2.76
CA PRO A 67 -20.82 -31.04 -2.65
C PRO A 67 -20.59 -30.60 -1.20
N ASN A 68 -19.33 -30.41 -0.85
CA ASN A 68 -18.98 -29.77 0.40
C ASN A 68 -19.42 -28.30 0.36
N MET A 69 -20.31 -27.91 1.28
CA MET A 69 -20.89 -26.56 1.32
C MET A 69 -20.09 -25.59 2.21
N ARG A 70 -18.95 -26.00 2.77
CA ARG A 70 -18.27 -25.24 3.82
C ARG A 70 -17.80 -23.86 3.34
N LEU A 71 -17.24 -23.78 2.13
CA LEU A 71 -16.87 -22.49 1.52
C LEU A 71 -18.09 -21.72 1.03
N ALA A 72 -19.06 -22.41 0.42
CA ALA A 72 -20.32 -21.84 -0.08
C ALA A 72 -21.17 -21.18 1.03
N GLU A 73 -21.14 -21.75 2.23
CA GLU A 73 -21.91 -21.28 3.38
C GLU A 73 -21.06 -20.54 4.41
N ASN A 74 -19.84 -20.15 4.04
CA ASN A 74 -18.86 -19.53 4.92
C ASN A 74 -19.46 -18.33 5.65
N ARG A 75 -19.38 -18.33 6.99
CA ARG A 75 -20.05 -17.34 7.83
C ARG A 75 -19.38 -15.97 7.78
N LEU A 76 -18.05 -15.92 7.58
CA LEU A 76 -17.36 -14.64 7.41
C LEU A 76 -17.82 -13.97 6.12
N ALA A 77 -17.82 -14.70 5.01
CA ALA A 77 -18.27 -14.20 3.71
C ALA A 77 -19.68 -13.59 3.82
N LYS A 78 -20.62 -14.31 4.46
CA LYS A 78 -21.98 -13.79 4.72
C LYS A 78 -22.00 -12.53 5.59
N VAL A 79 -21.13 -12.41 6.59
CA VAL A 79 -21.08 -11.20 7.44
C VAL A 79 -20.55 -9.98 6.67
N ILE A 80 -19.59 -10.20 5.77
CA ILE A 80 -19.08 -9.16 4.87
C ILE A 80 -20.16 -8.77 3.84
N ASP A 81 -20.83 -9.75 3.24
CA ASP A 81 -21.92 -9.56 2.27
C ASP A 81 -23.12 -8.78 2.85
N ASN A 82 -23.39 -8.91 4.15
CA ASN A 82 -24.44 -8.16 4.85
C ASN A 82 -24.04 -6.73 5.25
N SER A 83 -22.86 -6.24 4.85
CA SER A 83 -22.41 -4.88 5.15
C SER A 83 -23.15 -3.87 4.28
N VAL A 84 -23.88 -2.96 4.92
CA VAL A 84 -24.60 -1.88 4.21
C VAL A 84 -23.59 -0.92 3.60
N LEU A 85 -22.50 -0.63 4.31
CA LEU A 85 -21.46 0.29 3.84
C LEU A 85 -20.70 -0.25 2.62
N LEU A 86 -20.40 -1.55 2.59
CA LEU A 86 -19.78 -2.17 1.41
C LEU A 86 -20.74 -2.22 0.23
N ALA A 87 -22.03 -2.49 0.45
CA ALA A 87 -23.03 -2.48 -0.61
C ALA A 87 -23.19 -1.07 -1.23
N GLU A 88 -23.34 -0.03 -0.39
CA GLU A 88 -23.39 1.36 -0.85
C GLU A 88 -22.13 1.75 -1.61
N TRP A 89 -20.94 1.34 -1.14
CA TRP A 89 -19.69 1.57 -1.85
C TRP A 89 -19.64 0.85 -3.20
N ALA A 90 -20.04 -0.43 -3.26
CA ALA A 90 -20.00 -1.23 -4.49
C ALA A 90 -20.88 -0.63 -5.60
N GLU A 91 -22.04 -0.06 -5.25
CA GLU A 91 -22.93 0.63 -6.20
C GLU A 91 -22.32 1.91 -6.77
N ASN A 92 -21.50 2.62 -5.99
CA ASN A 92 -20.98 3.95 -6.35
C ASN A 92 -19.55 3.95 -6.88
N SER A 93 -18.75 2.93 -6.57
CA SER A 93 -17.32 2.89 -6.90
C SER A 93 -17.03 2.62 -8.38
N GLY A 94 -17.98 1.98 -9.08
CA GLY A 94 -17.78 1.48 -10.44
C GLY A 94 -16.79 0.31 -10.51
N LEU A 95 -16.49 -0.34 -9.38
CA LEU A 95 -15.56 -1.47 -9.30
C LEU A 95 -16.33 -2.77 -9.11
N SER A 96 -16.03 -3.78 -9.93
CA SER A 96 -16.63 -5.10 -9.78
C SER A 96 -15.65 -6.20 -10.17
N TRP A 97 -15.57 -7.24 -9.33
CA TRP A 97 -14.77 -8.42 -9.62
C TRP A 97 -15.31 -9.25 -10.79
N TRP A 98 -16.61 -9.09 -11.12
CA TRP A 98 -17.26 -9.83 -12.19
C TRP A 98 -16.86 -9.37 -13.60
N GLU A 99 -16.22 -8.20 -13.72
CA GLU A 99 -15.67 -7.72 -14.98
C GLU A 99 -14.53 -8.63 -15.48
N ASN A 100 -13.77 -9.22 -14.55
CA ASN A 100 -12.75 -10.23 -14.85
C ASN A 100 -13.09 -11.57 -14.20
N ARG A 101 -14.08 -12.24 -14.79
CA ARG A 101 -14.53 -13.56 -14.33
C ARG A 101 -13.44 -14.64 -14.42
N GLU A 102 -12.48 -14.49 -15.33
CA GLU A 102 -11.37 -15.43 -15.48
C GLU A 102 -10.44 -15.36 -14.27
N LEU A 103 -10.02 -14.16 -13.87
CA LEU A 103 -9.27 -13.93 -12.64
C LEU A 103 -9.98 -14.51 -11.41
N MET A 104 -11.28 -14.26 -11.27
CA MET A 104 -12.06 -14.81 -10.15
C MET A 104 -12.06 -16.35 -10.13
N ARG A 105 -12.07 -17.00 -11.31
CA ARG A 105 -11.95 -18.45 -11.39
C ARG A 105 -10.54 -18.92 -11.04
N LEU A 106 -9.50 -18.24 -11.50
CA LEU A 106 -8.10 -18.56 -11.17
C LEU A 106 -7.86 -18.47 -9.65
N LEU A 107 -8.29 -17.38 -9.02
CA LEU A 107 -8.18 -17.19 -7.58
C LEU A 107 -8.97 -18.25 -6.80
N LEU A 108 -10.20 -18.54 -7.22
CA LEU A 108 -11.01 -19.58 -6.58
C LEU A 108 -10.37 -20.96 -6.73
N ASP A 109 -9.85 -21.30 -7.91
CA ASP A 109 -9.18 -22.58 -8.16
C ASP A 109 -7.90 -22.73 -7.32
N LYS A 110 -7.09 -21.66 -7.23
CA LYS A 110 -5.92 -21.59 -6.35
C LYS A 110 -6.30 -21.83 -4.90
N ILE A 111 -7.40 -21.24 -4.41
CA ILE A 111 -7.89 -21.50 -3.05
C ILE A 111 -8.31 -22.97 -2.91
N MET A 112 -9.13 -23.47 -3.83
CA MET A 112 -9.73 -24.81 -3.74
C MET A 112 -8.72 -25.96 -3.86
N THR A 113 -7.60 -25.73 -4.55
CA THR A 113 -6.51 -26.70 -4.74
C THR A 113 -5.45 -26.62 -3.64
N SER A 114 -5.48 -25.59 -2.79
CA SER A 114 -4.49 -25.38 -1.73
C SER A 114 -4.59 -26.40 -0.58
N GLU A 115 -3.45 -26.69 0.05
CA GLU A 115 -3.40 -27.46 1.30
C GLU A 115 -4.20 -26.75 2.42
N LEU A 116 -4.23 -25.42 2.42
CA LEU A 116 -5.01 -24.62 3.37
C LEU A 116 -6.50 -24.96 3.28
N TYR A 117 -7.07 -25.03 2.08
CA TYR A 117 -8.46 -25.40 1.89
C TYR A 117 -8.71 -26.87 2.20
N LEU A 118 -7.81 -27.78 1.84
CA LEU A 118 -7.92 -29.20 2.20
C LEU A 118 -8.01 -29.38 3.73
N ASN A 119 -7.16 -28.69 4.48
CA ASN A 119 -7.15 -28.69 5.93
C ASN A 119 -8.44 -28.06 6.49
N TYR A 120 -8.87 -26.93 5.95
CA TYR A 120 -10.12 -26.28 6.35
C TYR A 120 -11.34 -27.16 6.07
N ARG A 121 -11.42 -27.81 4.90
CA ARG A 121 -12.49 -28.74 4.51
C ARG A 121 -12.63 -29.88 5.52
N ASN A 122 -11.51 -30.46 5.93
CA ASN A 122 -11.46 -31.67 6.76
C ASN A 122 -11.41 -31.40 8.26
N ALA A 123 -11.25 -30.15 8.69
CA ALA A 123 -11.15 -29.79 10.11
C ALA A 123 -12.46 -30.04 10.87
N GLU A 124 -12.37 -30.68 12.04
CA GLU A 124 -13.49 -30.86 12.96
C GLU A 124 -13.98 -29.53 13.56
N ALA A 125 -13.04 -28.59 13.79
CA ALA A 125 -13.37 -27.26 14.26
C ALA A 125 -14.22 -26.52 13.21
N THR A 126 -15.47 -26.22 13.55
CA THR A 126 -16.40 -25.47 12.70
C THR A 126 -16.85 -24.19 13.40
N GLY A 127 -17.38 -23.24 12.63
CA GLY A 127 -17.94 -22.01 13.16
C GLY A 127 -17.25 -20.76 12.64
N PHE A 128 -17.71 -19.61 13.12
CA PHE A 128 -17.27 -18.30 12.63
C PHE A 128 -15.76 -18.08 12.80
N MET A 129 -15.18 -18.50 13.93
CA MET A 129 -13.74 -18.36 14.15
C MET A 129 -12.91 -19.18 13.15
N ALA A 130 -13.33 -20.40 12.83
CA ALA A 130 -12.64 -21.24 11.86
C ALA A 130 -12.75 -20.64 10.45
N ASP A 131 -13.94 -20.16 10.06
CA ASP A 131 -14.20 -19.49 8.78
C ASP A 131 -13.37 -18.21 8.63
N ARG A 132 -13.23 -17.44 9.72
CA ARG A 132 -12.44 -16.22 9.78
C ARG A 132 -10.94 -16.48 9.69
N THR A 133 -10.44 -17.46 10.44
CA THR A 133 -9.02 -17.83 10.39
C THR A 133 -8.64 -18.35 9.01
N PHE A 134 -9.50 -19.16 8.38
CA PHE A 134 -9.30 -19.62 7.01
C PHE A 134 -9.14 -18.46 6.03
N TRP A 135 -10.07 -17.50 6.01
CA TRP A 135 -9.99 -16.37 5.09
C TRP A 135 -8.85 -15.40 5.37
N ALA A 136 -8.50 -15.19 6.64
CA ALA A 136 -7.32 -14.39 6.99
C ALA A 136 -6.04 -15.02 6.42
N GLU A 137 -5.89 -16.33 6.56
CA GLU A 137 -4.73 -17.06 6.04
C GLU A 137 -4.76 -17.15 4.51
N ALA A 138 -5.93 -17.42 3.91
CA ALA A 138 -6.10 -17.51 2.47
C ALA A 138 -5.80 -16.18 1.79
N PHE A 139 -6.30 -15.08 2.36
CA PHE A 139 -5.97 -13.74 1.88
C PHE A 139 -4.47 -13.50 1.92
N LYS A 140 -3.84 -13.74 3.07
CA LYS A 140 -2.41 -13.47 3.28
C LYS A 140 -1.50 -14.32 2.39
N THR A 141 -1.80 -15.60 2.24
CA THR A 141 -0.89 -16.57 1.60
C THR A 141 -1.18 -16.83 0.14
N LEU A 142 -2.45 -16.70 -0.30
CA LEU A 142 -2.87 -17.07 -1.66
C LEU A 142 -3.30 -15.88 -2.51
N ILE A 143 -3.86 -14.82 -1.90
CA ILE A 143 -4.42 -13.67 -2.64
C ILE A 143 -3.44 -12.49 -2.64
N ALA A 144 -2.90 -12.13 -1.48
CA ALA A 144 -2.12 -10.92 -1.30
C ALA A 144 -0.86 -10.88 -2.18
N ASN A 145 -0.28 -12.02 -2.55
CA ASN A 145 0.93 -12.09 -3.37
C ASN A 145 0.65 -12.73 -4.74
N ASP A 146 -0.56 -12.60 -5.24
CA ASP A 146 -0.96 -13.11 -6.55
C ASP A 146 -0.60 -12.11 -7.66
N ASP A 147 0.22 -12.55 -8.61
CA ASP A 147 0.74 -11.69 -9.69
C ASP A 147 -0.35 -11.30 -10.69
N ASP A 148 -1.24 -12.23 -11.07
CA ASP A 148 -2.35 -11.97 -11.98
C ASP A 148 -3.33 -10.94 -11.39
N LEU A 149 -3.57 -11.02 -10.08
CA LEU A 149 -4.37 -10.05 -9.34
C LEU A 149 -3.68 -8.68 -9.29
N ALA A 150 -2.36 -8.64 -9.07
CA ALA A 150 -1.61 -7.40 -9.08
C ALA A 150 -1.74 -6.70 -10.45
N GLU A 151 -1.49 -7.41 -11.55
CA GLU A 151 -1.62 -6.89 -12.91
C GLU A 151 -3.03 -6.38 -13.20
N TYR A 152 -4.06 -7.13 -12.78
CA TYR A 152 -5.44 -6.69 -12.94
C TYR A 152 -5.72 -5.39 -12.19
N LEU A 153 -5.28 -5.27 -10.94
CA LEU A 153 -5.49 -4.05 -10.14
C LEU A 153 -4.76 -2.85 -10.75
N GLU A 154 -3.54 -3.05 -11.26
CA GLU A 154 -2.79 -2.01 -11.97
C GLU A 154 -3.56 -1.49 -13.18
N SER A 155 -4.21 -2.38 -13.95
CA SER A 155 -5.03 -1.99 -15.09
C SER A 155 -6.25 -1.14 -14.74
N LYS A 156 -6.71 -1.19 -13.48
CA LYS A 156 -7.91 -0.46 -13.01
C LYS A 156 -7.63 0.94 -12.51
N SER A 157 -6.45 1.18 -11.95
CA SER A 157 -6.11 2.47 -11.37
C SER A 157 -4.60 2.66 -11.31
N ILE A 158 -4.13 3.74 -11.92
CA ILE A 158 -2.73 4.19 -11.83
C ILE A 158 -2.29 4.46 -10.38
N TYR A 159 -3.23 4.76 -9.47
CA TYR A 159 -2.93 5.00 -8.06
C TYR A 159 -2.69 3.72 -7.26
N TRP A 160 -3.04 2.56 -7.82
CA TRP A 160 -2.76 1.26 -7.19
C TRP A 160 -1.42 0.68 -7.66
N TYR A 161 -0.86 1.28 -8.72
CA TYR A 161 0.48 1.00 -9.16
C TYR A 161 1.50 1.69 -8.24
N SER A 162 2.50 0.93 -7.80
CA SER A 162 3.66 1.49 -7.10
C SER A 162 4.74 1.76 -8.14
N GLU A 163 4.66 2.91 -8.83
CA GLU A 163 5.74 3.39 -9.73
C GLU A 163 7.11 3.48 -9.02
N LEU A 164 7.11 3.43 -7.68
CA LEU A 164 8.31 3.39 -6.84
C LEU A 164 8.88 1.98 -6.64
N ASN A 165 8.28 0.94 -7.22
CA ASN A 165 8.83 -0.43 -7.20
C ASN A 165 10.14 -0.54 -8.00
N CYS A 166 10.44 0.43 -8.85
CA CYS A 166 11.60 0.45 -9.73
C CYS A 166 12.39 1.75 -9.60
N LEU A 167 12.72 2.21 -8.38
CA LEU A 167 13.83 3.14 -8.24
C LEU A 167 15.16 2.37 -8.40
N GLU A 168 15.47 1.99 -9.63
CA GLU A 168 16.81 1.53 -10.00
C GLU A 168 17.75 2.74 -10.02
N LYS A 169 18.26 3.16 -8.86
CA LYS A 169 19.42 4.04 -8.82
C LYS A 169 20.67 3.18 -8.71
N ILE A 170 21.45 3.17 -9.78
CA ILE A 170 22.83 2.68 -9.76
C ILE A 170 23.69 3.86 -9.29
N GLU A 171 24.41 3.69 -8.18
CA GLU A 171 25.46 4.63 -7.79
C GLU A 171 26.65 4.46 -8.75
N CYS A 172 26.66 5.22 -9.85
CA CYS A 172 27.84 5.33 -10.72
C CYS A 172 28.59 6.62 -10.38
N GLU A 173 29.85 6.50 -9.94
CA GLU A 173 30.69 7.67 -9.62
C GLU A 173 30.98 8.55 -10.85
N GLU A 174 30.86 7.99 -12.07
CA GLU A 174 30.98 8.65 -13.37
C GLU A 174 29.85 8.19 -14.32
N MET A 175 29.35 9.07 -15.18
CA MET A 175 28.27 8.76 -16.13
C MET A 175 28.81 7.89 -17.28
N PRO A 176 28.51 6.58 -17.37
CA PRO A 176 29.12 5.68 -18.34
C PRO A 176 28.39 5.72 -19.70
N GLU A 177 29.03 5.23 -20.76
CA GLU A 177 28.32 4.91 -22.01
C GLU A 177 27.35 3.72 -21.81
N TRP A 178 26.26 3.67 -22.59
CA TRP A 178 25.14 2.73 -22.41
C TRP A 178 25.55 1.26 -22.23
N GLU A 179 26.56 0.77 -22.98
CA GLU A 179 27.07 -0.61 -22.88
C GLU A 179 27.84 -0.86 -21.56
N ALA A 180 28.44 0.17 -20.98
CA ALA A 180 29.10 0.10 -19.68
C ALA A 180 28.09 0.10 -18.52
N ILE A 181 26.89 0.67 -18.70
CA ILE A 181 25.82 0.65 -17.71
C ILE A 181 25.31 -0.78 -17.48
N GLU A 182 25.02 -1.56 -18.52
CA GLU A 182 24.59 -2.97 -18.36
C GLU A 182 25.63 -3.81 -17.62
N THR A 183 26.90 -3.63 -17.97
CA THR A 183 28.02 -4.34 -17.33
C THR A 183 28.16 -3.95 -15.85
N GLN A 184 27.96 -2.66 -15.52
CA GLN A 184 27.97 -2.17 -14.14
C GLN A 184 26.74 -2.60 -13.34
N ILE A 185 25.56 -2.70 -13.96
CA ILE A 185 24.36 -3.27 -13.34
C ILE A 185 24.62 -4.72 -12.94
N ASP A 186 25.22 -5.51 -13.85
CA ASP A 186 25.54 -6.91 -13.58
C ASP A 186 26.64 -7.05 -12.52
N GLN A 187 27.65 -6.18 -12.52
CA GLN A 187 28.65 -6.11 -11.45
C GLN A 187 28.02 -5.75 -10.10
N ALA A 188 27.17 -4.72 -10.05
CA ALA A 188 26.49 -4.28 -8.84
C ALA A 188 25.52 -5.36 -8.30
N LYS A 189 24.85 -6.11 -9.19
CA LYS A 189 24.05 -7.29 -8.83
C LYS A 189 24.90 -8.39 -8.20
N ASN A 190 26.08 -8.65 -8.77
CA ASN A 190 26.99 -9.69 -8.29
C ASN A 190 27.71 -9.31 -6.98
N GLU A 191 27.96 -8.01 -6.75
CA GLU A 191 28.57 -7.48 -5.53
C GLU A 191 27.54 -7.24 -4.40
N GLY A 192 26.24 -7.37 -4.69
CA GLY A 192 25.16 -7.10 -3.74
C GLY A 192 24.87 -5.61 -3.50
N ASN A 193 25.48 -4.73 -4.29
CA ASN A 193 25.30 -3.28 -4.26
C ASN A 193 24.06 -2.81 -5.04
N TYR A 194 23.55 -3.65 -5.96
CA TYR A 194 22.25 -3.50 -6.58
C TYR A 194 21.26 -4.38 -5.83
N GLN A 195 20.30 -3.75 -5.16
CA GLN A 195 19.15 -4.42 -4.58
C GLN A 195 17.90 -3.73 -5.10
N GLY A 196 17.19 -4.38 -6.02
CA GLY A 196 15.77 -4.09 -6.19
C GLY A 196 15.09 -4.50 -4.90
N VAL A 197 14.85 -3.56 -4.00
CA VAL A 197 14.14 -3.83 -2.74
C VAL A 197 12.66 -3.94 -3.10
N PRO A 198 12.04 -5.13 -3.00
CA PRO A 198 10.60 -5.26 -3.18
C PRO A 198 9.93 -4.41 -2.10
N ASN A 199 9.12 -3.45 -2.52
CA ASN A 199 8.59 -2.43 -1.61
C ASN A 199 7.62 -3.07 -0.60
N ALA A 200 7.98 -3.06 0.69
CA ALA A 200 7.14 -3.52 1.79
C ALA A 200 6.21 -2.43 2.35
N GLY A 201 6.18 -1.22 1.76
CA GLY A 201 5.44 -0.05 2.27
C GLY A 201 4.56 0.69 1.26
N GLY A 202 4.35 0.12 0.07
CA GLY A 202 3.44 0.70 -0.94
C GLY A 202 1.97 0.74 -0.48
N ALA A 203 1.15 1.59 -1.13
CA ALA A 203 -0.29 1.71 -0.83
C ALA A 203 -1.02 0.36 -0.81
N VAL A 204 -0.64 -0.53 -1.73
CA VAL A 204 -1.14 -1.91 -1.82
C VAL A 204 -0.81 -2.73 -0.56
N GLN A 205 0.37 -2.58 0.03
CA GLN A 205 0.77 -3.31 1.23
C GLN A 205 0.01 -2.82 2.47
N ILE A 206 -0.15 -1.50 2.62
CA ILE A 206 -0.98 -0.91 3.68
C ILE A 206 -2.42 -1.42 3.57
N VAL A 207 -2.94 -1.49 2.35
CA VAL A 207 -4.28 -2.00 2.10
C VAL A 207 -4.40 -3.49 2.48
N LYS A 208 -3.42 -4.34 2.11
CA LYS A 208 -3.39 -5.75 2.53
C LYS A 208 -3.45 -5.89 4.06
N ASP A 209 -2.69 -5.07 4.78
CA ASP A 209 -2.70 -5.05 6.24
C ASP A 209 -4.05 -4.60 6.80
N PHE A 210 -4.71 -3.61 6.18
CA PHE A 210 -6.04 -3.16 6.56
C PHE A 210 -7.09 -4.27 6.36
N VAL A 211 -7.02 -4.99 5.25
CA VAL A 211 -7.91 -6.15 4.98
C VAL A 211 -7.70 -7.22 6.05
N GLU A 212 -6.45 -7.61 6.32
CA GLU A 212 -6.14 -8.63 7.33
C GLU A 212 -6.62 -8.22 8.73
N LYS A 213 -6.35 -6.97 9.15
CA LYS A 213 -6.82 -6.42 10.42
C LYS A 213 -8.35 -6.38 10.49
N THR A 214 -9.01 -6.01 9.40
CA THR A 214 -10.48 -5.95 9.33
C THR A 214 -11.07 -7.33 9.49
N ILE A 215 -10.61 -8.33 8.73
CA ILE A 215 -11.05 -9.72 8.83
C ILE A 215 -10.94 -10.19 10.29
N LYS A 216 -9.81 -9.91 10.96
CA LYS A 216 -9.57 -10.28 12.36
C LYS A 216 -10.47 -9.53 13.36
N ARG A 217 -10.90 -8.31 13.06
CA ARG A 217 -11.78 -7.47 13.93
C ARG A 217 -13.26 -7.80 13.81
N ILE A 218 -13.71 -8.43 12.72
CA ILE A 218 -15.11 -8.81 12.55
C ILE A 218 -15.51 -9.78 13.69
N THR A 219 -16.52 -9.35 14.44
CA THR A 219 -17.13 -10.09 15.57
C THR A 219 -18.66 -9.96 15.59
N SER A 220 -19.21 -8.99 14.85
CA SER A 220 -20.64 -8.72 14.73
C SER A 220 -21.29 -9.47 13.56
N LYS A 221 -22.62 -9.35 13.45
CA LYS A 221 -23.42 -9.92 12.33
C LYS A 221 -23.22 -9.19 10.99
N THR A 222 -22.60 -8.01 11.02
CA THR A 222 -22.23 -7.18 9.87
C THR A 222 -20.75 -6.79 10.00
N ALA A 223 -20.07 -6.60 8.88
CA ALA A 223 -18.70 -6.07 8.84
C ALA A 223 -18.61 -4.55 9.06
N ASP A 224 -19.72 -3.80 9.03
CA ASP A 224 -19.72 -2.31 9.07
C ASP A 224 -18.90 -1.73 10.23
N LYS A 225 -19.03 -2.32 11.43
CA LYS A 225 -18.30 -1.85 12.63
C LYS A 225 -16.81 -2.21 12.64
N ALA A 226 -16.40 -3.15 11.80
CA ALA A 226 -15.03 -3.60 11.67
C ALA A 226 -14.27 -2.83 10.59
N LEU A 227 -14.98 -2.19 9.64
CA LEU A 227 -14.37 -1.38 8.60
C LEU A 227 -13.51 -0.28 9.23
N MET A 228 -12.30 -0.15 8.72
CA MET A 228 -11.36 0.88 9.13
C MET A 228 -11.70 2.14 8.35
N PRO A 229 -11.86 3.30 8.98
CA PRO A 229 -12.09 4.53 8.25
C PRO A 229 -10.81 4.97 7.52
N MET A 230 -10.96 5.73 6.44
CA MET A 230 -9.83 6.30 5.69
C MET A 230 -8.93 7.18 6.57
N PHE A 231 -9.54 7.93 7.49
CA PHE A 231 -8.86 8.72 8.52
C PHE A 231 -9.42 8.35 9.89
N ARG A 232 -8.58 8.43 10.94
CA ARG A 232 -9.03 8.19 12.31
C ARG A 232 -10.11 9.18 12.72
N ASP A 233 -9.91 10.44 12.37
CA ASP A 233 -10.75 11.58 12.66
C ASP A 233 -10.47 12.72 11.66
N GLU A 234 -11.18 13.84 11.79
CA GLU A 234 -11.03 15.00 10.90
C GLU A 234 -9.73 15.77 11.16
N GLU A 235 -9.13 15.62 12.35
CA GLU A 235 -7.83 16.22 12.68
C GLU A 235 -6.74 15.55 11.84
N ASP A 236 -6.69 14.22 11.80
CA ASP A 236 -5.78 13.44 10.96
C ASP A 236 -5.94 13.80 9.47
N ARG A 237 -7.19 13.96 9.00
CA ARG A 237 -7.47 14.36 7.62
C ARG A 237 -6.93 15.75 7.30
N THR A 238 -7.16 16.70 8.20
CA THR A 238 -6.70 18.08 8.05
C THR A 238 -5.18 18.15 8.10
N PHE A 239 -4.57 17.40 9.03
CA PHE A 239 -3.14 17.28 9.19
C PHE A 239 -2.46 16.78 7.91
N ALA A 240 -2.92 15.65 7.35
CA ALA A 240 -2.32 15.07 6.14
C ALA A 240 -2.34 16.05 4.95
N ARG A 241 -3.46 16.77 4.76
CA ARG A 241 -3.57 17.80 3.70
C ARG A 241 -2.68 19.00 3.98
N THR A 242 -2.67 19.48 5.21
CA THR A 242 -1.89 20.67 5.60
C THR A 242 -0.40 20.40 5.45
N LEU A 243 0.08 19.23 5.88
CA LEU A 243 1.47 18.84 5.76
C LEU A 243 1.92 18.83 4.28
N VAL A 244 1.13 18.21 3.39
CA VAL A 244 1.42 18.20 1.94
C VAL A 244 1.40 19.62 1.37
N HIS A 245 0.37 20.40 1.69
CA HIS A 245 0.25 21.79 1.23
C HIS A 245 1.46 22.64 1.64
N MET A 246 1.83 22.61 2.93
CA MET A 246 2.94 23.41 3.46
C MET A 246 4.29 22.94 2.93
N THR A 247 4.46 21.62 2.70
CA THR A 247 5.68 21.07 2.08
C THR A 247 5.85 21.61 0.67
N LEU A 248 4.77 21.59 -0.14
CA LEU A 248 4.80 22.09 -1.52
C LEU A 248 5.00 23.61 -1.58
N LEU A 249 4.33 24.35 -0.69
CA LEU A 249 4.40 25.81 -0.66
C LEU A 249 5.80 26.32 -0.29
N GLU A 250 6.49 25.62 0.61
CA GLU A 250 7.81 26.02 1.12
C GLU A 250 8.96 25.17 0.57
N HIS A 251 8.73 24.43 -0.52
CA HIS A 251 9.72 23.55 -1.17
C HIS A 251 11.11 24.18 -1.32
N ASP A 252 11.20 25.36 -1.95
CA ASP A 252 12.47 26.05 -2.19
C ASP A 252 13.21 26.40 -0.89
N ARG A 253 12.45 26.74 0.15
CA ARG A 253 12.99 27.06 1.48
C ARG A 253 13.58 25.82 2.12
N TRP A 254 12.88 24.69 2.05
CA TRP A 254 13.33 23.41 2.59
C TRP A 254 14.54 22.86 1.85
N GLN A 255 14.51 22.86 0.53
CA GLN A 255 15.66 22.51 -0.30
C GLN A 255 16.90 23.31 0.05
N LYS A 256 16.77 24.63 0.14
CA LYS A 256 17.90 25.50 0.47
C LYS A 256 18.48 25.19 1.85
N LEU A 257 17.61 24.98 2.85
CA LEU A 257 18.02 24.64 4.21
C LEU A 257 18.74 23.28 4.25
N ILE A 258 18.14 22.24 3.65
CA ILE A 258 18.70 20.89 3.62
C ILE A 258 20.05 20.88 2.90
N ARG A 259 20.14 21.51 1.72
CA ARG A 259 21.38 21.56 0.93
C ARG A 259 22.53 22.28 1.64
N ALA A 260 22.24 23.22 2.55
CA ALA A 260 23.27 23.90 3.33
C ALA A 260 24.00 22.95 4.31
N HIS A 261 23.40 21.81 4.64
CA HIS A 261 24.00 20.79 5.51
C HIS A 261 24.61 19.60 4.76
N LEU A 262 24.64 19.65 3.43
CA LEU A 262 25.33 18.63 2.64
C LEU A 262 26.80 19.02 2.50
N SER A 263 27.69 18.08 2.84
CA SER A 263 29.13 18.29 3.01
C SER A 263 29.80 18.84 1.75
N ASP A 264 29.34 18.41 0.56
CA ASP A 264 29.83 18.88 -0.72
C ASP A 264 28.72 19.21 -1.73
N SER A 265 28.95 20.23 -2.56
CA SER A 265 28.01 20.64 -3.63
C SER A 265 27.68 19.53 -4.64
N TRP A 266 28.59 18.58 -4.85
CA TRP A 266 28.39 17.43 -5.76
C TRP A 266 27.55 16.31 -5.11
N GLU A 267 27.56 16.18 -3.78
CA GLU A 267 26.67 15.26 -3.06
C GLU A 267 25.22 15.73 -3.14
N ALA A 268 25.02 17.06 -3.13
CA ALA A 268 23.70 17.67 -3.24
C ALA A 268 23.00 17.36 -4.57
N GLU A 269 23.74 17.27 -5.68
CA GLU A 269 23.18 16.89 -6.99
C GLU A 269 22.85 15.39 -7.08
N ARG A 270 23.40 14.56 -6.20
CA ARG A 270 23.22 13.10 -6.20
C ARG A 270 22.09 12.61 -5.30
N VAL A 271 21.61 13.44 -4.37
CA VAL A 271 20.49 13.09 -3.49
C VAL A 271 19.30 12.64 -4.34
N ALA A 272 18.74 11.47 -4.03
CA ALA A 272 17.53 11.02 -4.69
C ALA A 272 16.37 11.97 -4.40
N ASP A 273 15.56 12.28 -5.42
CA ASP A 273 14.42 13.18 -5.24
C ASP A 273 13.48 12.68 -4.14
N VAL A 274 13.32 11.36 -4.01
CA VAL A 274 12.57 10.75 -2.91
C VAL A 274 13.19 11.06 -1.55
N ASP A 275 14.50 10.93 -1.38
CA ASP A 275 15.19 11.24 -0.12
C ASP A 275 15.07 12.73 0.22
N MET A 276 15.18 13.59 -0.79
CA MET A 276 14.97 15.03 -0.63
C MET A 276 13.54 15.33 -0.16
N LEU A 277 12.53 14.74 -0.80
CA LEU A 277 11.12 14.93 -0.40
C LEU A 277 10.82 14.43 1.01
N ILE A 278 11.41 13.29 1.41
CA ILE A 278 11.29 12.78 2.79
C ILE A 278 11.86 13.80 3.77
N MET A 279 13.03 14.36 3.47
CA MET A 279 13.64 15.38 4.32
C MET A 279 12.82 16.68 4.35
N GLU A 280 12.30 17.14 3.21
CA GLU A 280 11.45 18.34 3.13
C GLU A 280 10.18 18.19 3.97
N MET A 281 9.49 17.06 3.88
CA MET A 281 8.32 16.77 4.71
C MET A 281 8.68 16.74 6.20
N ALA A 282 9.80 16.12 6.56
CA ALA A 282 10.26 16.06 7.95
C ALA A 282 10.53 17.48 8.50
N VAL A 283 11.25 18.31 7.74
CA VAL A 283 11.52 19.71 8.11
C VAL A 283 10.23 20.52 8.22
N CYS A 284 9.30 20.34 7.27
CA CYS A 284 7.99 20.97 7.31
C CYS A 284 7.21 20.62 8.59
N GLU A 285 7.17 19.35 8.97
CA GLU A 285 6.52 18.90 10.20
C GLU A 285 7.23 19.41 11.46
N MET A 286 8.57 19.44 11.45
CA MET A 286 9.34 20.03 12.56
C MET A 286 8.95 21.50 12.79
N VAL A 287 8.80 22.27 11.72
CA VAL A 287 8.53 23.72 11.81
C VAL A 287 7.05 24.01 12.10
N HIS A 288 6.13 23.33 11.44
CA HIS A 288 4.70 23.69 11.46
C HIS A 288 3.85 22.89 12.44
N CYS A 289 4.36 21.79 12.99
CA CYS A 289 3.60 20.92 13.89
C CYS A 289 4.18 20.98 15.32
N PRO A 290 3.88 22.02 16.11
CA PRO A 290 4.51 22.23 17.42
C PRO A 290 4.21 21.13 18.44
N ASP A 291 3.10 20.40 18.26
CA ASP A 291 2.64 19.36 19.18
C ASP A 291 3.38 18.01 19.01
N ILE A 292 4.20 17.86 17.98
CA ILE A 292 4.96 16.63 17.69
C ILE A 292 6.44 16.85 18.02
N ALA A 293 7.02 16.07 18.93
CA ALA A 293 8.43 16.20 19.30
C ALA A 293 9.37 15.97 18.10
N THR A 294 10.47 16.74 18.02
CA THR A 294 11.40 16.71 16.87
C THR A 294 11.98 15.32 16.64
N GLY A 295 12.39 14.63 17.72
CA GLY A 295 12.92 13.27 17.62
C GLY A 295 11.88 12.24 17.17
N VAL A 296 10.59 12.46 17.44
CA VAL A 296 9.51 11.60 16.95
C VAL A 296 9.37 11.79 15.43
N THR A 297 9.30 13.03 14.96
CA THR A 297 9.29 13.35 13.53
C THR A 297 10.46 12.67 12.82
N ILE A 298 11.71 12.87 13.28
CA ILE A 298 12.89 12.26 12.65
C ILE A 298 12.74 10.73 12.52
N ASN A 299 12.33 10.05 13.58
CA ASN A 299 12.14 8.59 13.56
C ASN A 299 11.08 8.14 12.55
N GLU A 300 9.93 8.83 12.46
CA GLU A 300 8.86 8.48 11.52
C GLU A 300 9.33 8.60 10.05
N TYR A 301 10.08 9.66 9.72
CA TYR A 301 10.59 9.85 8.35
C TYR A 301 11.76 8.91 8.01
N ILE A 302 12.50 8.40 9.00
CA ILE A 302 13.47 7.32 8.81
C ILE A 302 12.78 6.00 8.46
N GLU A 303 11.66 5.67 9.12
CA GLU A 303 10.86 4.49 8.76
C GLU A 303 10.22 4.65 7.37
N LEU A 304 9.82 5.87 7.01
CA LEU A 304 9.37 6.19 5.66
C LEU A 304 10.48 5.95 4.62
N ALA A 305 11.72 6.38 4.91
CA ALA A 305 12.87 6.15 4.04
C ALA A 305 13.17 4.67 3.81
N LYS A 306 13.03 3.83 4.84
CA LYS A 306 13.17 2.37 4.68
C LYS A 306 12.13 1.76 3.74
N SER A 307 10.96 2.39 3.65
CA SER A 307 9.85 1.93 2.80
C SER A 307 9.95 2.43 1.36
N TYR A 308 10.52 3.61 1.14
CA TYR A 308 10.49 4.30 -0.15
C TYR A 308 11.85 4.46 -0.84
N SER A 309 12.95 4.12 -0.16
CA SER A 309 14.30 4.38 -0.64
C SER A 309 15.25 3.22 -0.35
N THR A 310 16.55 3.45 -0.53
CA THR A 310 17.58 2.42 -0.40
C THR A 310 17.98 2.17 1.06
N PRO A 311 18.59 1.01 1.37
CA PRO A 311 19.16 0.76 2.71
C PRO A 311 20.19 1.80 3.15
N LYS A 312 20.85 2.51 2.23
CA LYS A 312 21.80 3.59 2.55
C LYS A 312 21.12 4.93 2.83
N SER A 313 19.85 5.11 2.48
CA SER A 313 19.14 6.38 2.62
C SER A 313 18.74 6.67 4.06
N HIS A 314 18.35 5.67 4.84
CA HIS A 314 17.87 5.90 6.21
C HIS A 314 18.95 6.45 7.19
N PRO A 315 20.23 5.99 7.17
CA PRO A 315 21.28 6.60 8.00
C PRO A 315 21.66 8.00 7.51
N PHE A 316 21.67 8.22 6.18
CA PHE A 316 21.95 9.52 5.57
C PHE A 316 20.91 10.55 5.97
N ILE A 317 19.62 10.25 5.77
CA ILE A 317 18.50 11.13 6.13
C ILE A 317 18.52 11.45 7.63
N ASN A 318 18.81 10.46 8.49
CA ASN A 318 18.94 10.72 9.93
C ASN A 318 20.03 11.77 10.22
N GLY A 319 21.22 11.61 9.64
CA GLY A 319 22.33 12.54 9.87
C GLY A 319 22.04 13.97 9.41
N VAL A 320 21.39 14.13 8.24
CA VAL A 320 21.01 15.45 7.72
C VAL A 320 19.91 16.08 8.57
N LEU A 321 18.87 15.31 8.92
CA LEU A 321 17.76 15.83 9.73
C LEU A 321 18.19 16.20 11.15
N ASP A 322 19.12 15.46 11.76
CA ASP A 322 19.72 15.82 13.04
C ASP A 322 20.45 17.18 12.97
N ALA A 323 21.22 17.41 11.90
CA ALA A 323 21.93 18.68 11.68
C ALA A 323 20.96 19.85 11.46
N VAL A 324 19.96 19.66 10.59
CA VAL A 324 18.91 20.67 10.33
C VAL A 324 18.13 20.99 11.60
N ALA A 325 17.74 19.97 12.37
CA ALA A 325 17.02 20.16 13.64
C ALA A 325 17.84 20.98 14.65
N GLN A 326 19.16 20.79 14.69
CA GLN A 326 20.06 21.60 15.52
C GLN A 326 20.09 23.07 15.08
N GLU A 327 20.18 23.34 13.76
CA GLU A 327 20.12 24.72 13.24
C GLU A 327 18.78 25.39 13.53
N LEU A 328 17.66 24.68 13.31
CA LEU A 328 16.32 25.20 13.60
C LEU A 328 16.14 25.54 15.08
N LYS A 329 16.74 24.77 15.98
CA LYS A 329 16.78 25.05 17.43
C LYS A 329 17.64 26.28 17.74
N GLN A 330 18.82 26.38 17.15
CA GLN A 330 19.75 27.51 17.37
C GLN A 330 19.19 28.85 16.87
N THR A 331 18.47 28.83 15.75
CA THR A 331 17.82 30.02 15.17
C THR A 331 16.52 30.40 15.89
N GLY A 332 16.04 29.56 16.81
CA GLY A 332 14.76 29.74 17.50
C GLY A 332 13.54 29.51 16.61
N THR A 333 13.73 28.89 15.43
CA THR A 333 12.64 28.54 14.51
C THR A 333 11.76 27.44 15.11
N ILE A 334 12.36 26.50 15.84
CA ILE A 334 11.64 25.52 16.65
C ILE A 334 12.08 25.62 18.11
N LEU A 335 11.12 25.51 19.03
CA LEU A 335 11.35 25.56 20.48
C LEU A 335 11.17 24.19 21.15
N LYS A 336 10.71 23.19 20.40
CA LYS A 336 10.37 21.85 20.88
C LYS A 336 11.61 20.94 20.90
N VAL A 337 11.72 20.09 21.93
CA VAL A 337 12.84 19.13 22.05
C VAL A 337 12.52 17.87 21.28
#